data_AF-A0A1N6EPB9-F1
#
_entry.id   AF-A0A1N6EPB9-F1
#
_cell.length_a   1.000
_cell.length_b   1.000
_cell.length_c   1.000
_cell.angle_alpha   90.00
_cell.angle_beta   90.00
_cell.angle_gamma   90.00
#
_symmetry.space_group_name_H-M   'P 1'
#
loop_
_entity.id
_entity.type
_entity.pdbx_description
1 polymer ?
#
loop_
_entity_poly.entity_id
_entity_poly.type
_entity_poly.pdbx_seq_one_letter_code
_entity_poly.pdbx_strand_id
1 'polypeptide(L)'
;MTRTAYEAQPREELLEGIAEEFLHHASHGRRLIAVDGGGAGVATRFADDLAGVLAEHGQPTLRVSVGDVGAGAGEAVLRADTVDPFRAGTLPGASDDTVLVVDGRGLLDGGARGIWHFSLWLLAGDELPHSGAAVIVDVTDPDAPKRFYYDYCALPPSVNRAGLG
;
A
#
# COMPACT_ATOMS: atom_id res chain seq x y z
N MET A 1 -18.41 17.87 -1.46
CA MET A 1 -17.41 17.07 -0.73
C MET A 1 -16.16 17.92 -0.59
N THR A 2 -15.79 18.28 0.63
CA THR A 2 -14.59 19.09 0.85
C THR A 2 -13.40 18.14 0.92
N ARG A 3 -12.56 18.18 -0.11
CA ARG A 3 -11.29 17.47 -0.20
C ARG A 3 -10.31 18.16 0.75
N THR A 4 -10.21 17.72 2.00
CA THR A 4 -9.18 18.22 2.92
C THR A 4 -7.92 17.39 2.73
N ALA A 5 -7.15 17.71 1.70
CA ALA A 5 -5.75 17.30 1.66
C ALA A 5 -5.00 18.20 2.66
N TYR A 6 -4.08 17.65 3.46
CA TYR A 6 -3.09 18.49 4.12
C TYR A 6 -2.17 19.12 3.06
N GLU A 7 -1.48 20.20 3.44
CA GLU A 7 -0.53 20.89 2.57
C GLU A 7 0.45 19.91 1.91
N ALA A 8 0.85 20.23 0.69
CA ALA A 8 1.86 19.45 -0.01
C ALA A 8 3.15 19.46 0.81
N GLN A 9 3.52 18.32 1.36
CA GLN A 9 4.81 18.12 2.00
C GLN A 9 5.83 17.68 0.95
N PRO A 10 7.13 17.97 1.13
CA PRO A 10 8.18 17.34 0.34
C PRO A 10 8.01 15.83 0.34
N ARG A 11 8.24 15.21 -0.82
CA ARG A 11 8.04 13.77 -1.01
C ARG A 11 8.81 12.92 0.01
N GLU A 12 10.02 13.34 0.34
CA GLU A 12 10.88 12.68 1.34
C GLU A 12 10.23 12.71 2.73
N GLU A 13 9.70 13.86 3.17
CA GLU A 13 9.00 14.00 4.46
C GLU A 13 7.73 13.14 4.51
N LEU A 14 7.00 13.05 3.40
CA LEU A 14 5.82 12.18 3.30
C LEU A 14 6.21 10.71 3.45
N LEU A 15 7.24 10.25 2.74
CA LEU A 15 7.69 8.86 2.80
C LEU A 15 8.23 8.51 4.19
N GLU A 16 9.00 9.41 4.79
CA GLU A 16 9.52 9.30 6.15
C GLU A 16 8.38 9.11 7.15
N GLY A 17 7.37 9.99 7.14
CA GLY A 17 6.23 9.89 8.05
C GLY A 17 5.40 8.61 7.83
N ILE A 18 5.31 8.11 6.60
CA ILE A 18 4.66 6.82 6.31
C ILE A 18 5.47 5.65 6.87
N ALA A 19 6.79 5.67 6.72
CA ALA A 19 7.68 4.63 7.24
C ALA A 19 7.63 4.58 8.77
N GLU A 20 7.74 5.73 9.43
CA GLU A 20 7.61 5.84 10.89
C GLU A 20 6.27 5.29 11.40
N GLU A 21 5.17 5.67 10.75
CA GLU A 21 3.84 5.17 11.08
C GLU A 21 3.74 3.65 10.94
N PHE A 22 4.26 3.10 9.84
CA PHE A 22 4.32 1.65 9.65
C PHE A 22 5.11 0.96 10.77
N LEU A 23 6.28 1.49 11.12
CA LEU A 23 7.15 0.90 12.16
C LEU A 23 6.53 0.98 13.56
N HIS A 24 5.70 1.99 13.82
CA HIS A 24 4.89 2.05 15.03
C HIS A 24 3.75 1.02 15.06
N HIS A 25 3.11 0.73 13.93
CA HIS A 25 2.03 -0.26 13.85
C HIS A 25 2.53 -1.72 13.81
N ALA A 26 3.64 -1.95 13.13
CA ALA A 26 4.24 -3.26 12.92
C ALA A 26 5.73 -3.20 13.24
N SER A 27 6.06 -3.27 14.52
CA SER A 27 7.44 -3.17 15.03
C SER A 27 8.27 -4.45 14.88
N HIS A 28 7.56 -5.58 14.80
CA HIS A 28 8.01 -6.98 14.91
C HIS A 28 8.03 -7.84 13.65
N GLY A 29 9.05 -8.65 13.40
CA GLY A 29 8.90 -9.85 12.59
C GLY A 29 8.77 -9.60 11.08
N ARG A 30 8.32 -10.62 10.34
CA ARG A 30 8.11 -10.54 8.88
C ARG A 30 6.84 -9.76 8.56
N ARG A 31 7.04 -8.56 8.02
CA ARG A 31 5.98 -7.57 7.83
C ARG A 31 5.74 -7.32 6.34
N LEU A 32 4.50 -6.97 6.01
CA LEU A 32 4.02 -6.88 4.64
C LEU A 32 3.36 -5.51 4.43
N ILE A 33 3.84 -4.78 3.43
CA ILE A 33 3.27 -3.52 2.98
C ILE A 33 2.73 -3.70 1.55
N ALA A 34 1.49 -3.31 1.31
CA ALA A 34 0.93 -3.19 -0.04
C ALA A 34 0.93 -1.75 -0.52
N VAL A 35 1.25 -1.56 -1.81
CA VAL A 35 1.12 -0.29 -2.54
C VAL A 35 0.26 -0.56 -3.79
N ASP A 36 -0.96 -0.02 -3.81
CA ASP A 36 -1.94 -0.24 -4.87
C ASP A 36 -2.48 1.10 -5.40
N GLY A 37 -3.04 1.12 -6.61
CA GLY A 37 -3.56 2.33 -7.27
C GLY A 37 -2.51 3.12 -8.07
N GLY A 38 -2.85 4.34 -8.51
CA GLY A 38 -1.94 5.31 -9.15
C GLY A 38 -1.39 4.95 -10.53
N GLY A 39 -1.65 3.73 -11.02
CA GLY A 39 -1.05 3.17 -12.24
C GLY A 39 0.32 2.52 -11.98
N ALA A 40 0.61 1.43 -12.69
CA ALA A 40 1.75 0.54 -12.39
C ALA A 40 3.09 1.29 -12.23
N GLY A 41 3.45 2.17 -13.17
CA GLY A 41 4.73 2.88 -13.09
C GLY A 41 4.84 3.88 -11.94
N VAL A 42 3.73 4.46 -11.47
CA VAL A 42 3.71 5.36 -10.32
C VAL A 42 3.79 4.56 -9.03
N ALA A 43 3.01 3.47 -8.93
CA ALA A 43 3.05 2.56 -7.78
C ALA A 43 4.43 1.92 -7.59
N THR A 44 5.06 1.45 -8.67
CA THR A 44 6.41 0.88 -8.61
C THR A 44 7.41 1.88 -8.06
N ARG A 45 7.46 3.11 -8.61
CA ARG A 45 8.36 4.16 -8.11
C ARG A 45 8.10 4.51 -6.65
N PHE A 46 6.83 4.68 -6.28
CA PHE A 46 6.47 4.98 -4.89
C PHE A 46 6.91 3.88 -3.92
N ALA A 47 6.69 2.62 -4.30
CA ALA A 47 7.08 1.47 -3.50
C ALA A 47 8.60 1.30 -3.42
N ASP A 48 9.34 1.59 -4.49
CA ASP A 48 10.80 1.58 -4.50
C ASP A 48 11.37 2.62 -3.52
N ASP A 49 10.82 3.84 -3.54
CA ASP A 49 11.29 4.91 -2.66
C ASP A 49 10.91 4.66 -1.19
N LEU A 50 9.71 4.14 -0.93
CA LEU A 50 9.33 3.71 0.42
C LEU A 50 10.24 2.58 0.94
N ALA A 51 10.61 1.63 0.08
CA ALA A 51 11.57 0.58 0.43
C ALA A 51 12.97 1.15 0.73
N GLY A 52 13.39 2.18 -0.01
CA GLY A 52 14.62 2.93 0.25
C GLY A 52 14.63 3.55 1.64
N VAL A 53 13.58 4.30 1.99
CA VAL A 53 13.42 4.92 3.33
C VAL A 53 13.44 3.86 4.43
N LEU A 54 12.69 2.75 4.28
CA LEU A 54 12.72 1.67 5.28
C LEU A 54 14.11 1.09 5.48
N ALA A 55 14.89 0.93 4.41
CA ALA A 55 16.27 0.47 4.48
C ALA A 55 17.19 1.49 5.18
N GLU A 56 17.00 2.79 4.96
CA GLU A 56 17.72 3.87 5.66
C GLU A 56 17.42 3.87 7.16
N HIS A 57 16.19 3.50 7.56
CA HIS A 57 15.78 3.21 8.95
C HIS A 57 16.33 1.88 9.50
N GLY A 58 17.24 1.23 8.78
CA GLY A 58 17.90 -0.01 9.20
C GLY A 58 17.01 -1.25 9.14
N GLN A 59 15.87 -1.19 8.44
CA GLN A 59 15.00 -2.35 8.28
C GLN A 59 15.51 -3.25 7.16
N PRO A 60 15.69 -4.58 7.39
CA PRO A 60 15.89 -5.51 6.29
C PRO A 60 14.68 -5.45 5.37
N THR A 61 14.87 -5.02 4.12
CA THR A 61 13.76 -4.69 3.21
C THR A 61 13.88 -5.46 1.91
N LEU A 62 12.77 -6.04 1.47
CA LEU A 62 12.60 -6.67 0.16
C LEU A 62 11.52 -5.92 -0.64
N ARG A 63 11.66 -5.96 -1.95
CA ARG A 63 10.81 -5.24 -2.89
C ARG A 63 10.36 -6.16 -4.03
N VAL A 64 9.04 -6.27 -4.26
CA VAL A 64 8.46 -7.16 -5.28
C VAL A 64 7.29 -6.49 -6.01
N SER A 65 7.26 -6.60 -7.34
CA SER A 65 6.10 -6.22 -8.17
C SER A 65 5.33 -7.46 -8.63
N VAL A 66 4.01 -7.50 -8.39
CA VAL A 66 3.17 -8.69 -8.66
C VAL A 66 2.18 -8.53 -9.82
N GLY A 67 2.24 -7.42 -10.56
CA GLY A 67 1.37 -7.18 -11.71
C GLY A 67 -0.10 -6.98 -11.30
N ASP A 68 -1.03 -7.48 -12.11
CA ASP A 68 -2.47 -7.41 -11.81
C ASP A 68 -2.94 -8.67 -11.08
N VAL A 69 -3.39 -8.48 -9.84
CA VAL A 69 -3.95 -9.52 -8.96
C VAL A 69 -5.47 -9.64 -9.16
N GLY A 70 -6.09 -8.69 -9.88
CA GLY A 70 -7.52 -8.56 -10.11
C GLY A 70 -8.14 -9.68 -10.95
N ALA A 71 -9.18 -10.30 -10.37
CA ALA A 71 -10.04 -11.37 -10.88
C ALA A 71 -9.37 -12.73 -11.22
N GLY A 72 -10.03 -13.82 -10.83
CA GLY A 72 -9.60 -15.18 -11.17
C GLY A 72 -8.46 -15.69 -10.28
N ALA A 73 -7.41 -16.26 -10.89
CA ALA A 73 -6.33 -16.94 -10.17
C ALA A 73 -5.28 -15.98 -9.56
N GLY A 74 -5.36 -14.66 -9.81
CA GLY A 74 -4.35 -13.68 -9.39
C GLY A 74 -4.06 -13.71 -7.88
N GLU A 75 -5.09 -13.76 -7.03
CA GLU A 75 -4.92 -13.87 -5.57
C GLU A 75 -4.20 -15.17 -5.17
N ALA A 76 -4.49 -16.28 -5.84
CA ALA A 76 -3.84 -17.57 -5.56
C ALA A 76 -2.36 -17.54 -5.96
N VAL A 77 -2.04 -16.92 -7.10
CA VAL A 77 -0.66 -16.72 -7.57
C VAL A 77 0.12 -15.80 -6.62
N LEU A 78 -0.47 -14.66 -6.22
CA LEU A 78 0.11 -13.76 -5.21
C LEU A 78 0.47 -14.53 -3.93
N ARG A 79 -0.43 -15.38 -3.45
CA ARG A 79 -0.16 -16.17 -2.24
C ARG A 79 0.96 -17.18 -2.45
N ALA A 80 0.84 -18.02 -3.47
CA ALA A 80 1.78 -19.12 -3.71
C ALA A 80 3.21 -18.62 -3.99
N ASP A 81 3.35 -17.54 -4.76
CA ASP A 81 4.65 -17.14 -5.28
C ASP A 81 5.34 -16.08 -4.39
N THR A 82 4.57 -15.33 -3.60
CA THR A 82 5.10 -14.19 -2.82
C THR A 82 4.79 -14.30 -1.33
N VAL A 83 3.51 -14.37 -0.96
CA VAL A 83 3.10 -14.21 0.45
C VAL A 83 3.46 -15.43 1.30
N ASP A 84 3.17 -16.64 0.81
CA ASP A 84 3.41 -17.87 1.58
C ASP A 84 4.91 -18.15 1.74
N PRO A 85 5.76 -18.04 0.70
CA PRO A 85 7.21 -18.13 0.86
C PRO A 85 7.77 -17.07 1.79
N PHE A 86 7.25 -15.84 1.73
CA PHE A 86 7.68 -14.78 2.65
C PHE A 86 7.33 -15.14 4.09
N ARG A 87 6.07 -15.50 4.37
CA ARG A 87 5.63 -15.88 5.73
C ARG A 87 6.41 -17.08 6.27
N ALA A 88 6.76 -18.04 5.42
CA ALA A 88 7.58 -19.20 5.77
C ALA A 88 9.08 -18.89 5.93
N GLY A 89 9.55 -17.69 5.56
CA GLY A 89 10.97 -17.32 5.58
C GLY A 89 11.79 -18.00 4.49
N THR A 90 11.15 -18.49 3.43
CA THR A 90 11.79 -19.19 2.30
C THR A 90 11.92 -18.32 1.05
N LEU A 91 11.29 -17.13 1.03
CA LEU A 91 11.54 -16.14 0.00
C LEU A 91 13.02 -15.70 0.04
N PRO A 92 13.75 -15.69 -1.08
CA PRO A 92 15.15 -15.30 -1.09
C PRO A 92 15.40 -13.92 -0.46
N GLY A 93 16.35 -13.86 0.47
CA GLY A 93 16.70 -12.64 1.21
C GLY A 93 15.81 -12.33 2.41
N ALA A 94 14.74 -13.09 2.65
CA ALA A 94 13.89 -12.89 3.81
C ALA A 94 14.55 -13.43 5.09
N SER A 95 14.48 -12.64 6.15
CA SER A 95 14.84 -12.96 7.53
C SER A 95 13.63 -12.83 8.46
N ASP A 96 13.80 -13.08 9.75
CA ASP A 96 12.71 -13.00 10.72
C ASP A 96 12.11 -11.60 10.88
N ASP A 97 12.88 -10.53 10.64
CA ASP A 97 12.42 -9.14 10.79
C ASP A 97 12.30 -8.39 9.46
N THR A 98 12.27 -9.09 8.33
CA THR A 98 12.19 -8.43 7.02
C THR A 98 10.87 -7.70 6.80
N VAL A 99 10.91 -6.53 6.16
CA VAL A 99 9.75 -5.84 5.58
C VAL A 99 9.69 -6.15 4.08
N LEU A 100 8.60 -6.73 3.61
CA LEU A 100 8.35 -6.92 2.18
C LEU A 100 7.37 -5.85 1.68
N VAL A 101 7.85 -5.00 0.78
CA VAL A 101 7.06 -3.97 0.08
C VAL A 101 6.61 -4.50 -1.28
N VAL A 102 5.30 -4.63 -1.45
CA VAL A 102 4.68 -5.20 -2.66
C VAL A 102 3.87 -4.13 -3.38
N ASP A 103 4.14 -3.94 -4.67
CA ASP A 103 3.27 -3.13 -5.54
C ASP A 103 2.57 -4.02 -6.59
N GLY A 104 1.37 -3.60 -6.97
CA GLY A 104 0.54 -4.31 -7.92
C GLY A 104 -0.86 -3.71 -7.97
N ARG A 105 -1.69 -4.22 -8.87
CA ARG A 105 -3.10 -3.82 -8.99
C ARG A 105 -3.99 -4.82 -8.26
N GLY A 106 -4.94 -4.34 -7.48
CA GLY A 106 -5.93 -5.18 -6.81
C GLY A 106 -5.40 -5.91 -5.57
N LEU A 107 -4.35 -5.37 -4.95
CA LEU A 107 -3.82 -5.86 -3.67
C LEU A 107 -4.79 -5.60 -2.51
N LEU A 108 -5.62 -4.56 -2.61
CA LEU A 108 -6.59 -4.22 -1.56
C LEU A 108 -8.00 -4.77 -1.80
N ASP A 109 -8.18 -5.53 -2.88
CA ASP A 109 -9.45 -6.13 -3.27
C ASP A 109 -9.66 -7.51 -2.60
N GLY A 110 -10.93 -7.92 -2.49
CA GLY A 110 -11.31 -9.31 -2.18
C GLY A 110 -10.59 -9.92 -0.97
N GLY A 111 -10.06 -11.14 -1.15
CA GLY A 111 -9.33 -11.86 -0.10
C GLY A 111 -7.88 -11.39 0.07
N ALA A 112 -7.34 -10.61 -0.87
CA ALA A 112 -5.99 -10.05 -0.77
C ALA A 112 -5.89 -8.99 0.33
N ARG A 113 -6.98 -8.24 0.59
CA ARG A 113 -7.03 -7.20 1.64
C ARG A 113 -6.56 -7.66 3.02
N GLY A 114 -6.84 -8.91 3.40
CA GLY A 114 -6.49 -9.47 4.71
C GLY A 114 -5.04 -9.94 4.85
N ILE A 115 -4.20 -9.78 3.83
CA ILE A 115 -2.83 -10.26 3.81
C ILE A 115 -1.86 -9.29 4.51
N TRP A 116 -2.12 -8.00 4.39
CA TRP A 116 -1.17 -6.92 4.64
C TRP A 116 -1.18 -6.43 6.08
N HIS A 117 0.00 -6.14 6.62
CA HIS A 117 0.11 -5.47 7.92
C HIS A 117 -0.12 -3.97 7.79
N PHE A 118 0.22 -3.41 6.63
CA PHE A 118 0.03 -2.02 6.29
C PHE A 118 -0.24 -1.86 4.79
N SER A 119 -1.03 -0.87 4.41
CA SER A 119 -1.49 -0.72 3.03
C SER A 119 -1.60 0.75 2.63
N LEU A 120 -1.14 1.03 1.42
CA LEU A 120 -1.21 2.33 0.78
C LEU A 120 -2.13 2.25 -0.44
N TRP A 121 -3.04 3.21 -0.55
CA TRP A 121 -3.80 3.47 -1.77
C TRP A 121 -3.29 4.75 -2.42
N LEU A 122 -2.73 4.63 -3.61
CA LEU A 122 -2.31 5.74 -4.44
C LEU A 122 -3.50 6.15 -5.30
N LEU A 123 -4.03 7.34 -5.06
CA LEU A 123 -5.18 7.90 -5.75
C LEU A 123 -4.68 8.85 -6.84
N ALA A 124 -5.14 8.66 -8.07
CA ALA A 124 -4.85 9.57 -9.18
C ALA A 124 -6.12 10.26 -9.70
N GLY A 125 -6.08 11.59 -9.80
CA GLY A 125 -7.17 12.39 -10.35
C GLY A 125 -8.47 12.30 -9.53
N ASP A 126 -9.51 11.77 -10.16
CA ASP A 126 -10.87 11.63 -9.59
C ASP A 126 -11.16 10.20 -9.08
N GLU A 127 -10.13 9.35 -8.95
CA GLU A 127 -10.28 8.03 -8.34
C GLU A 127 -10.85 8.13 -6.93
N LEU A 128 -11.67 7.15 -6.55
CA LEU A 128 -12.24 7.10 -5.21
C LEU A 128 -11.19 6.58 -4.21
N PRO A 129 -11.22 7.09 -2.96
CA PRO A 129 -10.37 6.56 -1.90
C PRO A 129 -10.76 5.11 -1.59
N HIS A 130 -9.77 4.25 -1.38
CA HIS A 130 -10.00 2.89 -0.95
C HIS A 130 -10.07 2.82 0.58
N SER A 131 -11.26 2.60 1.13
CA SER A 131 -11.48 2.65 2.59
C SER A 131 -10.75 1.59 3.39
N GLY A 132 -10.23 0.57 2.71
CA GLY A 132 -9.40 -0.48 3.29
C GLY A 132 -7.92 -0.14 3.49
N ALA A 133 -7.45 1.01 2.99
CA ALA A 133 -6.05 1.39 3.10
C ALA A 133 -5.74 2.06 4.45
N ALA A 134 -4.56 1.80 5.01
CA ALA A 134 -4.08 2.53 6.18
C ALA A 134 -3.71 3.97 5.83
N VAL A 135 -3.10 4.16 4.65
CA VAL A 135 -2.71 5.48 4.14
C VAL A 135 -3.26 5.67 2.73
N ILE A 136 -3.77 6.86 2.45
CA ILE A 136 -4.14 7.26 1.09
C ILE A 136 -3.22 8.39 0.67
N VAL A 137 -2.65 8.28 -0.52
CA VAL A 137 -1.75 9.27 -1.09
C VAL A 137 -2.30 9.70 -2.44
N ASP A 138 -2.56 10.98 -2.58
CA ASP A 138 -2.86 11.60 -3.86
C ASP A 138 -1.57 11.75 -4.66
N VAL A 139 -1.49 11.01 -5.76
CA VAL A 139 -0.36 10.97 -6.71
C VAL A 139 -0.75 11.57 -8.07
N THR A 140 -1.77 12.43 -8.12
CA THR A 140 -2.18 13.14 -9.35
C THR A 140 -0.99 13.90 -9.96
N ASP A 141 -0.16 14.50 -9.10
CA ASP A 141 1.19 14.95 -9.43
C ASP A 141 2.19 13.98 -8.75
N PRO A 142 2.81 13.06 -9.50
CA PRO A 142 3.68 12.04 -8.93
C PRO A 142 4.98 12.60 -8.36
N ASP A 143 5.38 13.81 -8.77
CA ASP A 143 6.58 14.48 -8.27
C ASP A 143 6.28 15.31 -7.00
N ALA A 144 5.01 15.58 -6.72
CA ALA A 144 4.54 16.27 -5.52
C ALA A 144 3.35 15.54 -4.86
N PRO A 145 3.55 14.28 -4.41
CA PRO A 145 2.49 13.48 -3.80
C PRO A 145 2.01 14.09 -2.48
N LYS A 146 0.72 13.93 -2.18
CA LYS A 146 0.10 14.54 -0.99
C LYS A 146 -0.65 13.51 -0.19
N ARG A 147 -0.51 13.55 1.13
CA ARG A 147 -1.31 12.68 1.98
C ARG A 147 -2.77 13.09 1.92
N PHE A 148 -3.63 12.11 1.64
CA PHE A 148 -5.06 12.32 1.52
C PHE A 148 -5.76 11.73 2.75
N TYR A 149 -6.40 12.58 3.54
CA TYR A 149 -7.24 12.15 4.65
C TYR A 149 -8.70 12.28 4.23
N TYR A 150 -9.38 11.15 4.18
CA TYR A 150 -10.80 11.15 3.93
C TYR A 150 -11.56 11.29 5.26
N ASP A 151 -12.35 12.35 5.38
CA ASP A 151 -13.28 12.46 6.51
C ASP A 151 -14.45 11.51 6.27
N TYR A 152 -14.33 10.29 6.81
CA TYR A 152 -15.39 9.28 6.75
C TYR A 152 -16.70 9.77 7.40
N CYS A 153 -16.66 10.80 8.25
CA CYS A 153 -17.86 11.41 8.83
C CYS A 153 -18.65 12.26 7.81
N ALA A 154 -18.05 12.63 6.68
CA ALA A 154 -18.67 13.43 5.62
C ALA A 154 -19.27 12.60 4.47
N LEU A 155 -19.31 11.27 4.60
CA LEU A 155 -19.94 10.40 3.62
C LEU A 155 -21.47 10.50 3.70
N PRO A 156 -22.19 10.87 2.63
CA PRO A 156 -23.61 10.59 2.55
C PRO A 156 -23.81 9.06 2.58
N PRO A 157 -24.85 8.55 3.28
CA PRO A 157 -25.06 7.12 3.54
C PRO A 157 -25.32 6.24 2.29
N SER A 158 -25.08 6.72 1.08
CA SER A 158 -25.38 6.04 -0.18
C SER A 158 -24.19 5.34 -0.85
N VAL A 159 -22.99 5.34 -0.26
CA VAL A 159 -21.81 4.61 -0.80
C VAL A 159 -21.54 3.28 -0.09
N ASN A 160 -22.59 2.61 0.39
CA ASN A 160 -22.52 1.21 0.77
C ASN A 160 -23.57 0.43 -0.03
N ARG A 161 -23.36 0.27 -1.34
CA ARG A 161 -24.15 -0.70 -2.09
C ARG A 161 -23.55 -2.08 -1.84
N ALA A 162 -24.05 -2.72 -0.78
CA ALA A 162 -24.05 -4.16 -0.65
C ALA A 162 -24.50 -4.78 -1.97
N GLY A 163 -23.71 -5.72 -2.47
CA GLY A 163 -24.13 -6.61 -3.55
C GLY A 163 -25.41 -7.34 -3.14
N LEU A 164 -26.50 -6.97 -3.81
CA LEU A 164 -27.61 -7.86 -4.07
C LEU A 164 -27.64 -8.05 -5.59
N GLY A 165 -27.22 -9.24 -6.01
CA GLY A 165 -27.28 -9.78 -7.35
C GLY A 165 -27.06 -11.27 -7.25
#